data_AF-A0ABF7RLZ8-F1
#
_entry.id   AF-A0ABF7RLZ8-F1
#
_cell.length_a   1.000
_cell.length_b   1.000
_cell.length_c   1.000
_cell.angle_alpha   90.00
_cell.angle_beta   90.00
_cell.angle_gamma   90.00
#
_symmetry.space_group_name_H-M   'P 1'
#
loop_
_entity.id
_entity.type
_entity.pdbx_description
1 polymer ?
#
loop_
_entity_poly.entity_id
_entity_poly.type
_entity_poly.pdbx_seq_one_letter_code
_entity_poly.pdbx_strand_id
1 'polypeptide(L)'
;MAKTNQLTEEKYHKMKETEADLVRDLQAVINDPKQEKVLSAAIFKNHQKWLQIIMPNYSTKIHLAIVNAYDNDTRYQSYYDDKAGKGATKILSKIVKNHLEK
;
A
#
# COMPACT_ATOMS: atom_id res chain seq x y z
N MET A 1 4.17 -15.44 29.11
CA MET A 1 3.53 -14.24 28.52
C MET A 1 4.42 -13.44 27.55
N ALA A 2 5.66 -13.86 27.22
CA ALA A 2 6.57 -13.06 26.38
C ALA A 2 6.38 -13.19 24.84
N LYS A 3 5.89 -14.34 24.34
CA LYS A 3 5.81 -14.62 22.90
C LYS A 3 4.82 -13.71 22.14
N THR A 4 3.71 -13.34 22.77
CA THR A 4 2.69 -12.49 22.13
C THR A 4 3.19 -11.06 21.93
N ASN A 5 3.90 -10.50 22.92
CA ASN A 5 4.47 -9.15 22.80
C ASN A 5 5.55 -9.11 21.71
N GLN A 6 6.43 -10.10 21.66
CA GLN A 6 7.49 -10.16 20.64
C GLN A 6 6.93 -10.28 19.21
N LEU A 7 5.89 -11.10 19.01
CA LEU A 7 5.22 -11.21 17.71
C LEU A 7 4.56 -9.88 17.29
N THR A 8 4.02 -9.11 18.25
CA THR A 8 3.43 -7.80 17.97
C THR A 8 4.49 -6.77 17.58
N GLU A 9 5.64 -6.74 18.27
CA GLU A 9 6.76 -5.86 17.90
C GLU A 9 7.31 -6.20 16.51
N GLU A 10 7.56 -7.49 16.22
CA GLU A 10 8.04 -7.92 14.91
C GLU A 10 7.05 -7.57 13.79
N LYS A 11 5.75 -7.76 14.01
CA LYS A 11 4.70 -7.34 13.07
C LYS A 11 4.69 -5.83 12.88
N TYR A 12 4.83 -5.06 13.95
CA TYR A 12 4.86 -3.60 13.90
C TYR A 12 6.07 -3.10 13.10
N HIS A 13 7.27 -3.63 13.37
CA HIS A 13 8.47 -3.34 12.60
C HIS A 13 8.29 -3.70 11.12
N LYS A 14 7.77 -4.89 10.83
CA LYS A 14 7.53 -5.33 9.45
C LYS A 14 6.52 -4.44 8.71
N MET A 15 5.47 -4.01 9.41
CA MET A 15 4.49 -3.06 8.88
C MET A 15 5.17 -1.74 8.51
N LYS A 16 6.01 -1.18 9.39
CA LYS A 16 6.71 0.09 9.15
C LYS A 16 7.73 0.00 8.02
N GLU A 17 8.50 -1.08 7.95
CA GLU A 17 9.43 -1.31 6.83
C GLU A 17 8.69 -1.41 5.50
N THR A 18 7.62 -2.23 5.46
CA THR A 18 6.84 -2.43 4.23
C THR A 18 6.17 -1.13 3.79
N GLU A 19 5.70 -0.31 4.74
CA GLU A 19 5.18 1.03 4.45
C GLU A 19 6.26 1.97 3.91
N ALA A 20 7.45 1.97 4.50
CA ALA A 20 8.54 2.84 4.05
C ALA A 20 8.97 2.51 2.61
N ASP A 21 9.10 1.21 2.28
CA ASP A 21 9.39 0.76 0.92
C ASP A 21 8.28 1.16 -0.06
N LEU A 22 7.00 0.96 0.32
CA LEU A 22 5.85 1.38 -0.48
C LEU A 22 5.86 2.90 -0.75
N VAL A 23 6.08 3.69 0.29
CA VAL A 23 6.12 5.16 0.19
C VAL A 23 7.26 5.62 -0.70
N ARG A 24 8.46 5.05 -0.55
CA ARG A 24 9.61 5.37 -1.40
C ARG A 24 9.32 5.08 -2.87
N ASP A 25 8.72 3.94 -3.17
CA ASP A 25 8.42 3.57 -4.56
C ASP A 25 7.31 4.47 -5.14
N LEU A 26 6.30 4.85 -4.35
CA LEU A 26 5.29 5.82 -4.76
C LEU A 26 5.89 7.22 -5.02
N GLN A 27 6.80 7.69 -4.17
CA GLN A 27 7.54 8.94 -4.39
C GLN A 27 8.33 8.91 -5.69
N ALA A 28 8.98 7.78 -6.00
CA ALA A 28 9.71 7.62 -7.26
C ALA A 28 8.79 7.72 -8.48
N VAL A 29 7.59 7.15 -8.43
CA VAL A 29 6.59 7.26 -9.52
C VAL A 29 6.01 8.68 -9.63
N ILE A 30 5.80 9.37 -8.50
CA ILE A 30 5.35 10.77 -8.52
C ILE A 30 6.39 11.67 -9.19
N ASN A 31 7.66 11.49 -8.86
CA ASN A 31 8.75 12.29 -9.40
C ASN A 31 9.06 11.95 -10.87
N ASP A 32 8.96 10.68 -11.25
CA ASP A 32 9.13 10.19 -12.61
C ASP A 32 8.03 9.15 -12.94
N PRO A 33 6.95 9.56 -13.63
CA PRO A 33 5.86 8.64 -14.01
C PRO A 33 6.32 7.44 -14.85
N LYS A 34 7.49 7.50 -15.50
CA LYS A 34 8.04 6.36 -16.26
C LYS A 34 8.46 5.22 -15.34
N GLN A 35 8.67 5.46 -14.05
CA GLN A 35 8.96 4.43 -13.06
C GLN A 35 7.77 3.51 -12.77
N GLU A 36 6.52 3.92 -13.09
CA GLU A 36 5.32 3.10 -12.83
C GLU A 36 5.45 1.71 -13.47
N LYS A 37 5.97 1.64 -14.70
CA LYS A 37 6.17 0.36 -15.42
C LYS A 37 7.16 -0.58 -14.73
N VAL A 38 8.11 -0.03 -13.97
CA VAL A 38 9.18 -0.78 -13.29
C VAL A 38 8.75 -1.14 -11.87
N LEU A 39 8.13 -0.19 -11.16
CA LEU A 39 7.83 -0.31 -9.73
C LEU A 39 6.42 -0.84 -9.43
N SER A 40 5.51 -0.89 -10.40
CA SER A 40 4.11 -1.29 -10.16
C SER A 40 3.97 -2.65 -9.46
N ALA A 41 4.78 -3.65 -9.83
CA ALA A 41 4.76 -4.96 -9.19
C ALA A 41 5.25 -4.91 -7.73
N ALA A 42 6.26 -4.09 -7.42
CA ALA A 42 6.77 -3.90 -6.07
C ALA A 42 5.76 -3.15 -5.19
N ILE A 43 5.20 -2.06 -5.71
CA ILE A 43 4.15 -1.26 -5.07
C ILE A 43 2.94 -2.14 -4.72
N PHE A 44 2.46 -2.96 -5.67
CA PHE A 44 1.35 -3.89 -5.43
C PHE A 44 1.68 -4.88 -4.30
N LYS A 45 2.83 -5.56 -4.38
CA LYS A 45 3.25 -6.57 -3.40
C LYS A 45 3.44 -5.97 -2.01
N ASN A 46 4.03 -4.78 -1.91
CA ASN A 46 4.24 -4.10 -0.63
C ASN A 46 2.91 -3.68 -0.01
N HIS A 47 1.98 -3.11 -0.79
CA HIS A 47 0.66 -2.76 -0.27
C HIS A 47 -0.16 -3.99 0.14
N GLN A 48 -0.12 -5.07 -0.65
CA GLN A 48 -0.72 -6.36 -0.28
C GLN A 48 -0.16 -6.88 1.05
N LYS A 49 1.17 -6.90 1.20
CA LYS A 49 1.83 -7.38 2.41
C LYS A 49 1.50 -6.51 3.62
N TRP A 50 1.46 -5.19 3.44
CA TRP A 50 1.06 -4.26 4.50
C TRP A 50 -0.35 -4.55 4.99
N LEU A 51 -1.31 -4.74 4.07
CA LEU A 51 -2.68 -5.12 4.42
C LEU A 51 -2.76 -6.49 5.09
N GLN A 52 -1.99 -7.50 4.65
CA GLN A 52 -1.95 -8.81 5.31
C GLN A 52 -1.42 -8.75 6.75
N ILE A 53 -0.55 -7.78 7.06
CA ILE A 53 -0.04 -7.60 8.42
C ILE A 53 -1.11 -6.97 9.32
N ILE A 54 -1.82 -5.95 8.83
CA ILE A 54 -2.78 -5.18 9.64
C ILE A 54 -4.21 -5.74 9.61
N MET A 55 -4.56 -6.55 8.61
CA MET A 55 -5.88 -7.13 8.42
C MET A 55 -5.81 -8.66 8.46
N PRO A 56 -6.29 -9.30 9.54
CA PRO A 56 -6.32 -10.75 9.66
C PRO A 56 -7.16 -11.46 8.58
N ASN A 57 -8.16 -10.76 8.04
CA ASN A 57 -9.10 -11.28 7.04
C ASN A 57 -8.77 -10.84 5.60
N TYR A 58 -7.51 -10.50 5.31
CA TYR A 58 -7.11 -10.06 3.99
C TYR A 58 -7.63 -11.00 2.88
N SER A 59 -8.17 -10.41 1.81
CA SER A 59 -8.46 -11.07 0.55
C SER A 59 -8.30 -10.08 -0.60
N THR A 60 -8.12 -10.56 -1.83
CA THR A 60 -8.06 -9.69 -3.02
C THR A 60 -9.35 -8.88 -3.21
N LYS A 61 -10.51 -9.44 -2.85
CA LYS A 61 -11.80 -8.73 -2.83
C LYS A 61 -11.80 -7.55 -1.87
N ILE A 62 -11.25 -7.73 -0.66
CA ILE A 62 -11.10 -6.66 0.32
C ILE A 62 -10.09 -5.61 -0.16
N HIS A 63 -8.97 -6.04 -0.74
CA HIS A 63 -7.96 -5.15 -1.29
C HIS A 63 -8.54 -4.24 -2.38
N LEU A 64 -9.32 -4.81 -3.30
CA LEU A 64 -10.02 -4.07 -4.35
C LEU A 64 -11.07 -3.10 -3.77
N ALA A 65 -11.84 -3.54 -2.77
CA ALA A 65 -12.82 -2.68 -2.11
C ALA A 65 -12.17 -1.47 -1.43
N ILE A 66 -11.01 -1.65 -0.80
CA ILE A 66 -10.24 -0.56 -0.17
C ILE A 66 -9.80 0.47 -1.21
N VAL A 67 -9.18 0.05 -2.32
CA VAL A 67 -8.72 1.00 -3.34
C VAL A 67 -9.87 1.66 -4.10
N ASN A 68 -11.01 0.98 -4.24
CA ASN A 68 -12.23 1.60 -4.77
C ASN A 68 -12.76 2.70 -3.84
N ALA A 69 -12.67 2.51 -2.52
CA ALA A 69 -13.05 3.55 -1.56
C ALA A 69 -12.14 4.77 -1.66
N TYR A 70 -10.84 4.59 -1.94
CA TYR A 70 -9.90 5.69 -2.15
C TYR A 70 -10.31 6.61 -3.30
N ASP A 71 -10.86 6.07 -4.38
CA ASP A 71 -11.27 6.87 -5.54
C ASP A 71 -12.58 7.64 -5.30
N ASN A 72 -13.48 7.07 -4.49
CA ASN A 72 -14.82 7.60 -4.26
C ASN A 72 -14.89 8.62 -3.13
N ASP A 73 -13.93 8.61 -2.19
CA ASP A 73 -13.94 9.47 -1.03
C ASP A 73 -12.54 10.02 -0.72
N THR A 74 -12.41 11.33 -0.89
CA THR A 74 -11.15 12.08 -0.74
C THR A 74 -10.57 12.01 0.67
N ARG A 75 -11.38 11.66 1.69
CA ARG A 75 -10.90 11.47 3.07
C ARG A 75 -9.95 10.28 3.20
N TYR A 76 -10.05 9.30 2.31
CA TYR A 76 -9.13 8.16 2.27
C TYR A 76 -7.92 8.38 1.36
N GLN A 77 -7.88 9.49 0.62
CA GLN A 77 -6.75 9.82 -0.27
C GLN A 77 -5.56 10.40 0.47
N SER A 78 -5.76 10.97 1.66
CA SER A 78 -4.69 11.69 2.35
C SER A 78 -3.56 10.79 2.83
N TYR A 79 -3.82 9.53 3.20
CA TYR A 79 -2.80 8.70 3.87
C TYR A 79 -1.49 8.55 3.08
N TYR A 80 -1.59 8.16 1.80
CA TYR A 80 -0.40 8.05 0.96
C TYR A 80 -0.03 9.37 0.30
N ASP A 81 -0.98 10.28 0.07
CA ASP A 81 -0.69 11.61 -0.47
C ASP A 81 0.18 12.42 0.50
N ASP A 82 -0.07 12.34 1.81
CA ASP A 82 0.69 13.02 2.85
C ASP A 82 2.10 12.44 3.02
N LYS A 83 2.26 11.13 2.77
CA LYS A 83 3.55 10.43 2.94
C LYS A 83 4.43 10.47 1.70
N ALA A 84 3.83 10.29 0.52
CA ALA A 84 4.54 10.12 -0.73
C ALA A 84 4.38 11.30 -1.70
N GLY A 85 3.46 12.23 -1.43
CA GLY A 85 3.17 13.39 -2.28
C GLY A 85 1.80 13.29 -2.95
N LYS A 86 1.25 14.46 -3.33
CA LYS A 86 -0.08 14.58 -3.92
C LYS A 86 -0.26 13.66 -5.13
N GLY A 87 -1.31 12.83 -5.10
CA GLY A 87 -1.62 11.86 -6.16
C GLY A 87 -1.07 10.45 -5.93
N ALA A 88 -0.29 10.21 -4.87
CA ALA A 88 0.21 8.88 -4.51
C ALA A 88 -0.92 7.85 -4.36
N THR A 89 -2.00 8.22 -3.68
CA THR A 89 -3.12 7.30 -3.45
C THR A 89 -3.80 6.89 -4.76
N LYS A 90 -3.91 7.81 -5.73
CA LYS A 90 -4.45 7.50 -7.06
C LYS A 90 -3.55 6.57 -7.85
N ILE A 91 -2.24 6.80 -7.80
CA ILE A 91 -1.23 5.90 -8.41
C ILE A 91 -1.34 4.50 -7.79
N LEU A 92 -1.40 4.42 -6.47
CA LEU A 92 -1.55 3.15 -5.75
C LEU A 92 -2.85 2.43 -6.15
N SER A 93 -3.98 3.14 -6.14
CA SER A 93 -5.29 2.58 -6.52
C SER A 93 -5.24 1.98 -7.93
N LYS A 94 -4.75 2.74 -8.91
CA LYS A 94 -4.57 2.30 -10.30
C LYS A 94 -3.69 1.05 -10.39
N ILE A 95 -2.52 1.05 -9.74
CA ILE A 95 -1.59 -0.09 -9.78
C ILE A 95 -2.23 -1.35 -9.21
N VAL A 96 -2.95 -1.24 -8.09
CA VAL A 96 -3.62 -2.38 -7.46
C VAL A 96 -4.71 -2.94 -8.36
N LYS A 97 -5.59 -2.10 -8.90
CA LYS A 97 -6.65 -2.52 -9.82
C LYS A 97 -6.07 -3.27 -11.03
N ASN A 98 -5.05 -2.70 -11.66
CA ASN A 98 -4.35 -3.31 -12.79
C ASN A 98 -3.69 -4.66 -12.47
N HIS A 99 -3.40 -4.98 -11.21
CA HIS A 99 -2.85 -6.28 -10.81
C HIS A 99 -3.91 -7.29 -10.41
N LEU A 100 -5.06 -6.83 -9.90
CA LEU A 100 -6.16 -7.70 -9.46
C LEU A 100 -7.17 -8.01 -10.57
N GLU A 101 -7.23 -7.19 -11.62
CA GLU A 101 -8.12 -7.37 -12.78
C GLU A 101 -7.47 -8.17 -13.92
N LYS A 102 -6.20 -8.57 -13.78
CA LYS A 102 -5.49 -9.48 -14.69
C LYS A 102 -5.75 -10.94 -14.32
#